data_AF-A0A9E2UYW1-F1
#
_entry.id   AF-A0A9E2UYW1-F1
#
_cell.length_a   1.000
_cell.length_b   1.000
_cell.length_c   1.000
_cell.angle_alpha   90.00
_cell.angle_beta   90.00
_cell.angle_gamma   90.00
#
_symmetry.space_group_name_H-M   'P 1'
#
loop_
_entity.id
_entity.type
_entity.pdbx_description
1 polymer ?
#
loop_
_entity_poly.entity_id
_entity_poly.type
_entity_poly.pdbx_seq_one_letter_code
_entity_poly.pdbx_strand_id
1 'polypeptide(L)'
;MLFSRLLIPTLKENPAEAEAVSHRLLLRAGMIRMLASGIYNYLPLGLRVLRKVERIVREEMDRAGAQEVLMPAVQPAELWQESGRWRVYDKELLRFQDRHGREYCFGPTHEEVITDLVRREVHSYRQLPLNLYQIQTKFRDEIRPRFGLIRSREFVMKDGYSFHKNETGAEACYRQMYDAYNRIFSRCGLSFKVVEADSGPIGGSFSHEFMVLADKGEDGLASCTSCDYAANLEKAEVAPELGEAGPPVGNGPEPVPTPNVRTIEEVAAFLKVMPADIVKTLIYETEDGPAAVLIRGDHEVNEVKVKNLLGVTDLILAGLIRVQELTGAEVGFAGPVGLKLPIYADQAVARMNAMVTGANRDNYHLKQVNPGRDVKLTAVADLRSVTVQDPCPRCRGALTILRGIEVGHIFKLGLKYSKALKATYLDQEGKEQYLYMGCYGIGVSRIMAAAIEQGHDANGIIFPMALAPFQVGLIPIGHNDEAVRECVEGLHADLEAAGVEVLLYDRDERPGVKFKDCDLLG
;
A
#
# COMPACT_ATOMS: atom_id res chain seq x y z
N MET A 1 -28.81 8.80 23.28
CA MET A 1 -29.36 7.83 22.29
C MET A 1 -29.74 6.52 22.97
N LEU A 2 -30.82 5.84 22.54
CA LEU A 2 -31.29 4.58 23.13
C LEU A 2 -30.80 3.35 22.34
N PHE A 3 -30.33 2.31 23.03
CA PHE A 3 -29.85 1.07 22.42
C PHE A 3 -30.96 0.36 21.65
N SER A 4 -32.16 0.27 22.23
CA SER A 4 -33.32 -0.40 21.61
C SER A 4 -33.75 0.21 20.27
N ARG A 5 -33.37 1.47 20.01
CA ARG A 5 -33.71 2.23 18.79
C ARG A 5 -32.61 2.21 17.74
N LEU A 6 -31.47 1.58 18.02
CA LEU A 6 -30.37 1.42 17.08
C LEU A 6 -30.31 -0.01 16.55
N LEU A 7 -30.04 -0.15 15.25
CA LEU A 7 -29.73 -1.44 14.66
C LEU A 7 -28.30 -1.85 15.07
N ILE A 8 -28.20 -2.62 16.16
CA ILE A 8 -26.94 -3.16 16.69
C ILE A 8 -27.04 -4.69 16.76
N PRO A 9 -26.91 -5.40 15.62
CA PRO A 9 -27.04 -6.85 15.58
C PRO A 9 -25.74 -7.51 16.07
N THR A 10 -25.52 -7.60 17.39
CA THR A 10 -24.33 -8.27 17.92
C THR A 10 -24.31 -9.77 17.62
N LEU A 11 -23.12 -10.34 17.40
CA LEU A 11 -22.93 -11.78 17.19
C LEU A 11 -22.11 -12.38 18.33
N LYS A 12 -22.57 -13.52 18.85
CA LYS A 12 -21.88 -14.27 19.91
C LYS A 12 -20.64 -15.00 19.40
N GLU A 13 -20.73 -15.56 18.20
CA GLU A 13 -19.69 -16.37 17.58
C GLU A 13 -18.90 -15.57 16.55
N ASN A 14 -17.65 -15.94 16.33
CA ASN A 14 -16.83 -15.36 15.27
C ASN A 14 -17.34 -15.86 13.91
N PRO A 15 -17.58 -14.95 12.94
CA PRO A 15 -17.87 -15.35 11.56
C PRO A 15 -16.72 -16.19 10.98
N ALA A 16 -17.04 -17.30 10.32
CA ALA A 16 -16.06 -18.26 9.83
C ALA A 16 -15.15 -17.68 8.73
N GLU A 17 -15.69 -16.76 7.94
CA GLU A 17 -15.04 -16.08 6.82
C GLU A 17 -14.10 -14.93 7.23
N ALA A 18 -14.08 -14.55 8.51
CA ALA A 18 -13.28 -13.42 8.99
C ALA A 18 -11.94 -13.87 9.58
N GLU A 19 -10.83 -13.51 8.93
CA GLU A 19 -9.47 -13.86 9.39
C GLU A 19 -8.81 -12.78 10.27
N ALA A 20 -8.97 -11.51 9.89
CA ALA A 20 -8.46 -10.36 10.63
C ALA A 20 -9.29 -10.07 11.89
N VAL A 21 -8.65 -9.59 12.95
CA VAL A 21 -9.33 -9.35 14.23
C VAL A 21 -10.31 -8.20 14.10
N SER A 22 -9.90 -7.12 13.43
CA SER A 22 -10.76 -6.00 13.07
C SER A 22 -11.99 -6.45 12.27
N HIS A 23 -11.83 -7.34 11.29
CA HIS A 23 -12.96 -7.84 10.51
C HIS A 23 -13.94 -8.64 11.38
N ARG A 24 -13.45 -9.53 12.25
CA ARG A 24 -14.28 -10.29 13.19
C ARG A 24 -15.05 -9.37 14.13
N LEU A 25 -14.37 -8.39 14.72
CA LEU A 25 -14.96 -7.48 15.69
C LEU A 25 -15.95 -6.51 15.03
N LEU A 26 -15.66 -5.98 13.84
CA LEU A 26 -16.60 -5.13 13.10
C LEU A 26 -17.91 -5.86 12.76
N LEU A 27 -17.83 -7.15 12.41
CA LEU A 27 -19.01 -7.97 12.19
C LEU A 27 -19.72 -8.29 13.51
N ARG A 28 -18.97 -8.73 14.53
CA ARG A 28 -19.54 -9.12 15.83
C ARG A 28 -20.18 -7.95 16.57
N ALA A 29 -19.60 -6.76 16.53
CA ALA A 29 -20.13 -5.54 17.13
C ALA A 29 -21.28 -4.92 16.32
N GLY A 30 -21.70 -5.54 15.20
CA GLY A 30 -22.79 -5.01 14.39
C GLY A 30 -22.45 -3.67 13.73
N MET A 31 -21.18 -3.42 13.40
CA MET A 31 -20.73 -2.17 12.76
C MET A 31 -20.80 -2.24 11.24
N ILE A 32 -20.56 -3.42 10.66
CA ILE A 32 -20.67 -3.64 9.22
C ILE A 32 -21.39 -4.96 8.90
N ARG A 33 -21.89 -5.09 7.68
CA ARG A 33 -22.39 -6.36 7.11
C ARG A 33 -21.94 -6.52 5.66
N MET A 34 -21.41 -7.69 5.32
CA MET A 34 -21.03 -7.99 3.95
C MET A 34 -22.28 -8.06 3.06
N LEU A 35 -22.27 -7.30 1.96
CA LEU A 35 -23.28 -7.34 0.90
C LEU A 35 -22.82 -8.28 -0.23
N ALA A 36 -21.55 -8.18 -0.59
CA ALA A 36 -20.86 -9.06 -1.53
C ALA A 36 -19.37 -9.13 -1.15
N SER A 37 -18.59 -10.00 -1.79
CA SER A 37 -17.14 -10.08 -1.53
C SER A 37 -16.47 -8.71 -1.68
N GLY A 38 -15.88 -8.21 -0.60
CA GLY A 38 -15.25 -6.89 -0.54
C GLY A 38 -16.21 -5.70 -0.61
N ILE A 39 -17.51 -5.86 -0.35
CA ILE A 39 -18.50 -4.78 -0.39
C ILE A 39 -19.34 -4.86 0.88
N TYR A 40 -19.37 -3.79 1.66
CA TYR A 40 -19.93 -3.79 3.02
C TYR A 40 -20.95 -2.67 3.23
N ASN A 41 -22.05 -3.01 3.90
CA ASN A 41 -22.95 -2.05 4.52
C ASN A 41 -22.32 -1.53 5.81
N TYR A 42 -22.33 -0.20 6.00
CA TYR A 42 -22.01 0.43 7.29
C TYR A 42 -23.30 0.57 8.10
N LEU A 43 -23.36 -0.09 9.25
CA LEU A 43 -24.47 -0.01 10.19
C LEU A 43 -24.32 1.22 11.10
N PRO A 44 -25.33 1.62 11.90
CA PRO A 44 -25.32 2.89 12.63
C PRO A 44 -24.04 3.17 13.43
N LEU A 45 -23.51 2.18 14.16
CA LEU A 45 -22.27 2.35 14.93
C LEU A 45 -21.05 2.55 14.03
N GLY A 46 -20.85 1.68 13.03
CA GLY A 46 -19.74 1.79 12.09
C GLY A 46 -19.78 3.09 11.28
N LEU A 47 -20.97 3.54 10.89
CA LEU A 47 -21.15 4.81 10.20
C LEU A 47 -20.81 6.00 11.10
N ARG A 48 -21.15 5.97 12.40
CA ARG A 48 -20.74 7.02 13.34
C ARG A 48 -19.22 7.12 13.44
N VAL A 49 -18.52 5.99 13.59
CA VAL A 49 -17.05 5.95 13.62
C VAL A 49 -16.47 6.50 12.32
N LEU A 50 -16.97 6.07 11.16
CA LEU A 50 -16.56 6.57 9.85
C LEU A 50 -16.69 8.10 9.77
N ARG A 51 -17.84 8.67 10.19
CA ARG A 51 -18.05 10.12 10.19
C ARG A 51 -17.12 10.87 11.15
N LYS A 52 -16.72 10.27 12.28
CA LYS A 52 -15.70 10.87 13.17
C LYS A 52 -14.33 10.93 12.51
N VAL A 53 -13.93 9.88 11.79
CA VAL A 53 -12.70 9.88 10.99
C VAL A 53 -12.77 10.98 9.92
N GLU A 54 -13.86 11.03 9.14
CA GLU A 54 -14.04 12.07 8.11
C GLU A 54 -13.97 13.48 8.67
N ARG A 55 -14.54 13.72 9.86
CA ARG A 55 -14.49 15.01 10.54
C ARG A 55 -13.06 15.41 10.88
N ILE A 56 -12.27 14.51 11.48
CA ILE A 56 -10.86 14.76 11.79
C ILE A 56 -10.07 15.07 10.52
N VAL A 57 -10.29 14.27 9.46
CA VAL A 57 -9.64 14.46 8.17
C VAL A 57 -9.98 15.83 7.59
N ARG A 58 -11.26 16.20 7.52
CA ARG A 58 -11.73 17.49 7.01
C ARG A 58 -11.11 18.67 7.77
N GLU A 59 -11.17 18.65 9.10
CA GLU A 59 -10.62 19.72 9.94
C GLU A 59 -9.10 19.94 9.71
N GLU A 60 -8.32 18.87 9.52
CA GLU A 60 -6.87 18.99 9.30
C GLU A 60 -6.52 19.34 7.85
N MET A 61 -7.32 18.92 6.87
CA MET A 61 -7.17 19.32 5.47
C MET A 61 -7.52 20.81 5.29
N ASP A 62 -8.62 21.27 5.90
CA ASP A 62 -9.04 22.68 5.88
C ASP A 62 -8.01 23.56 6.60
N ARG A 63 -7.46 23.09 7.74
CA ARG A 63 -6.35 23.76 8.44
C ARG A 63 -5.11 23.89 7.56
N ALA A 64 -4.86 22.91 6.69
CA ALA A 64 -3.74 22.94 5.74
C ALA A 64 -4.05 23.78 4.48
N GLY A 65 -5.20 24.45 4.42
CA GLY A 65 -5.61 25.29 3.29
C GLY A 65 -6.09 24.51 2.07
N ALA A 66 -6.39 23.21 2.23
CA ALA A 66 -7.02 22.42 1.18
C ALA A 66 -8.52 22.73 1.12
N GLN A 67 -9.11 22.65 -0.07
CA GLN A 67 -10.52 22.98 -0.31
C GLN A 67 -11.28 21.73 -0.71
N GLU A 68 -12.39 21.44 -0.01
CA GLU A 68 -13.20 20.27 -0.30
C GLU A 68 -14.05 20.48 -1.57
N VAL A 69 -14.00 19.51 -2.48
CA VAL A 69 -14.82 19.36 -3.68
C VAL A 69 -15.45 17.95 -3.66
N LEU A 70 -16.42 17.70 -4.54
CA LEU A 70 -16.98 16.35 -4.71
C LEU A 70 -17.07 16.02 -6.20
N MET A 71 -16.31 15.02 -6.62
CA MET A 71 -16.22 14.59 -8.01
C MET A 71 -17.05 13.32 -8.27
N PRO A 72 -17.60 13.14 -9.48
CA PRO A 72 -18.37 11.95 -9.82
C PRO A 72 -17.59 10.63 -9.65
N ALA A 73 -18.27 9.58 -9.21
CA ALA A 73 -17.72 8.22 -9.19
C ALA A 73 -17.71 7.58 -10.60
N VAL A 74 -18.74 7.87 -11.40
CA VAL A 74 -18.82 7.42 -12.80
C VAL A 74 -18.00 8.37 -13.65
N GLN A 75 -16.97 7.84 -14.31
CA GLN A 75 -16.00 8.63 -15.06
C GLN A 75 -15.94 8.18 -16.52
N PRO A 76 -15.95 9.11 -17.49
CA PRO A 76 -15.88 8.80 -18.91
C PRO A 76 -14.54 8.13 -19.26
N ALA A 77 -14.57 7.09 -20.09
CA ALA A 77 -13.37 6.35 -20.50
C ALA A 77 -12.35 7.25 -21.21
N GLU A 78 -12.80 8.28 -21.92
CA GLU A 78 -11.97 9.20 -22.69
C GLU A 78 -10.89 9.87 -21.81
N LEU A 79 -11.23 10.28 -20.59
CA LEU A 79 -10.26 10.90 -19.67
C LEU A 79 -9.14 9.93 -19.27
N TRP A 80 -9.47 8.66 -19.08
CA TRP A 80 -8.52 7.59 -18.75
C TRP A 80 -7.71 7.16 -19.97
N GLN A 81 -8.26 7.31 -21.17
CA GLN A 81 -7.55 7.07 -22.42
C GLN A 81 -6.53 8.20 -22.68
N GLU A 82 -6.88 9.47 -22.40
CA GLU A 82 -5.95 10.61 -22.47
C GLU A 82 -4.72 10.40 -21.55
N SER A 83 -4.91 9.86 -20.34
CA SER A 83 -3.79 9.55 -19.44
C SER A 83 -3.06 8.24 -19.77
N GLY A 84 -3.60 7.42 -20.68
CA GLY A 84 -3.12 6.07 -20.98
C GLY A 84 -3.49 5.01 -19.93
N ARG A 85 -4.02 5.42 -18.77
CA ARG A 85 -4.30 4.50 -17.65
C ARG A 85 -5.49 3.59 -17.88
N TRP A 86 -6.34 3.87 -18.87
CA TRP A 86 -7.42 2.97 -19.28
C TRP A 86 -6.94 1.55 -19.56
N ARG A 87 -5.73 1.39 -20.11
CA ARG A 87 -5.12 0.07 -20.38
C ARG A 87 -4.27 -0.42 -19.22
N VAL A 88 -3.42 0.45 -18.66
CA VAL A 88 -2.46 0.11 -17.60
C VAL A 88 -3.13 -0.41 -16.32
N TYR A 89 -4.29 0.12 -15.95
CA TYR A 89 -5.00 -0.30 -14.73
C TYR A 89 -5.68 -1.68 -14.87
N ASP A 90 -5.67 -2.24 -16.09
CA ASP A 90 -6.14 -3.59 -16.45
C ASP A 90 -7.41 -4.04 -15.71
N LYS A 91 -7.40 -5.17 -15.01
CA LYS A 91 -8.59 -5.81 -14.44
C LYS A 91 -9.11 -5.17 -13.17
N GLU A 92 -8.31 -4.36 -12.48
CA GLU A 92 -8.74 -3.67 -11.26
C GLU A 92 -9.70 -2.50 -11.56
N LEU A 93 -9.71 -1.99 -12.79
CA LEU A 93 -10.62 -0.94 -13.21
C LEU A 93 -11.99 -1.52 -13.59
N LEU A 94 -13.01 -1.23 -12.77
CA LEU A 94 -14.39 -1.61 -13.07
C LEU A 94 -14.91 -0.78 -14.25
N ARG A 95 -14.98 -1.39 -15.44
CA ARG A 95 -15.49 -0.78 -16.67
C ARG A 95 -16.93 -1.22 -16.95
N PHE A 96 -17.74 -0.31 -17.47
CA PHE A 96 -19.11 -0.60 -17.89
C PHE A 96 -19.55 0.33 -19.02
N GLN A 97 -20.67 0.01 -19.65
CA GLN A 97 -21.27 0.83 -20.70
C GLN A 97 -22.63 1.36 -20.27
N ASP A 98 -22.97 2.57 -20.70
CA ASP A 98 -24.32 3.09 -20.55
C ASP A 98 -25.28 2.50 -21.60
N ARG A 99 -26.55 2.90 -21.54
CA ARG A 99 -27.59 2.47 -22.48
C ARG A 99 -27.36 2.91 -23.94
N HIS A 100 -26.39 3.80 -24.18
CA HIS A 100 -26.01 4.32 -25.50
C HIS A 100 -24.70 3.70 -26.00
N GLY A 101 -24.12 2.75 -25.27
CA GLY A 101 -22.86 2.08 -25.61
C GLY A 101 -21.61 2.92 -25.32
N ARG A 102 -21.74 4.01 -24.55
CA ARG A 102 -20.58 4.83 -24.13
C ARG A 102 -19.86 4.15 -22.97
N GLU A 103 -18.54 4.16 -23.02
CA GLU A 103 -17.71 3.50 -22.01
C GLU A 103 -17.42 4.40 -20.82
N TYR A 104 -17.53 3.82 -19.63
CA TYR A 104 -17.26 4.46 -18.35
C TYR A 104 -16.46 3.52 -17.46
N CYS A 105 -15.86 4.08 -16.43
CA CYS A 105 -15.41 3.32 -15.27
C CYS A 105 -15.99 3.87 -13.98
N PHE A 106 -15.99 3.03 -12.95
CA PHE A 106 -16.15 3.50 -11.58
C PHE A 106 -14.78 3.88 -11.05
N GLY A 107 -14.60 5.15 -10.68
CA GLY A 107 -13.31 5.72 -10.32
C GLY A 107 -12.61 5.00 -9.15
N PRO A 108 -11.45 4.36 -9.38
CA PRO A 108 -10.59 3.86 -8.31
C PRO A 108 -9.76 4.97 -7.65
N THR A 109 -9.67 6.13 -8.33
CA THR A 109 -9.04 7.41 -7.96
C THR A 109 -9.49 8.47 -9.01
N HIS A 110 -9.00 9.71 -8.90
CA HIS A 110 -9.52 10.87 -9.63
C HIS A 110 -8.45 11.79 -10.24
N GLU A 111 -7.21 11.35 -10.48
CA GLU A 111 -6.16 12.22 -11.07
C GLU A 111 -6.59 12.81 -12.42
N GLU A 112 -7.26 12.03 -13.27
CA GLU A 112 -7.75 12.47 -14.57
C GLU A 112 -8.89 13.48 -14.45
N VAL A 113 -9.86 13.21 -13.57
CA VAL A 113 -11.06 14.04 -13.39
C VAL A 113 -10.68 15.41 -12.84
N ILE A 114 -9.82 15.45 -11.81
CA ILE A 114 -9.40 16.72 -11.20
C ILE A 114 -8.49 17.52 -12.13
N THR A 115 -7.66 16.85 -12.94
CA THR A 115 -6.85 17.52 -13.97
C THR A 115 -7.73 18.11 -15.06
N ASP A 116 -8.79 17.41 -15.50
CA ASP A 116 -9.77 17.95 -16.46
C ASP A 116 -10.52 19.15 -15.90
N LEU A 117 -10.88 19.14 -14.61
CA LEU A 117 -11.47 20.30 -13.96
C LEU A 117 -10.51 21.48 -13.96
N VAL A 118 -9.28 21.27 -13.48
CA VAL A 118 -8.31 22.36 -13.35
C VAL A 118 -7.88 22.93 -14.69
N ARG A 119 -7.70 22.11 -15.75
CA ARG A 119 -7.34 22.62 -17.08
C ARG A 119 -8.42 23.53 -17.69
N ARG A 120 -9.67 23.40 -17.26
CA ARG A 120 -10.80 24.23 -17.74
C ARG A 120 -10.96 25.53 -16.95
N GLU A 121 -10.57 25.54 -15.67
CA GLU A 121 -10.84 26.67 -14.76
C GLU A 121 -9.60 27.51 -14.42
N VAL A 122 -8.40 26.96 -14.64
CA VAL A 122 -7.13 27.60 -14.26
C VAL A 122 -6.31 27.92 -15.51
N HIS A 123 -6.09 29.21 -15.74
CA HIS A 123 -5.39 29.70 -16.94
C HIS A 123 -4.22 30.62 -16.64
N SER A 124 -4.04 31.07 -15.38
CA SER A 124 -2.99 31.99 -14.99
C SER A 124 -2.25 31.53 -13.74
N TYR A 125 -0.95 31.82 -13.68
CA TYR A 125 -0.12 31.58 -12.49
C TYR A 125 -0.67 32.23 -11.22
N ARG A 126 -1.49 33.28 -11.34
CA ARG A 126 -2.10 34.01 -10.21
C ARG A 126 -3.15 33.20 -9.45
N GLN A 127 -3.69 32.17 -10.09
CA GLN A 127 -4.65 31.24 -9.46
C GLN A 127 -3.94 30.11 -8.71
N LEU A 128 -2.60 30.02 -8.76
CA LEU A 128 -1.80 28.96 -8.16
C LEU A 128 -1.03 29.47 -6.93
N PRO A 129 -0.84 28.63 -5.90
CA PRO A 129 -1.15 27.20 -5.86
C PRO A 129 -2.63 26.90 -5.55
N LEU A 130 -3.09 25.71 -5.96
CA LEU A 130 -4.38 25.15 -5.54
C LEU A 130 -4.16 23.82 -4.83
N ASN A 131 -4.99 23.53 -3.84
CA ASN A 131 -5.04 22.23 -3.15
C ASN A 131 -6.51 21.86 -2.94
N LEU A 132 -6.98 20.86 -3.68
CA LEU A 132 -8.37 20.43 -3.72
C LEU A 132 -8.47 18.99 -3.22
N TYR A 133 -9.48 18.64 -2.44
CA TYR A 133 -9.66 17.26 -1.98
C TYR A 133 -11.12 16.86 -1.93
N GLN A 134 -11.40 15.57 -1.87
CA GLN A 134 -12.74 15.04 -1.64
C GLN A 134 -12.70 13.89 -0.66
N ILE A 135 -13.83 13.59 -0.02
CA ILE A 135 -14.06 12.33 0.69
C ILE A 135 -15.17 11.58 -0.04
N GLN A 136 -14.82 10.50 -0.75
CA GLN A 136 -15.72 9.90 -1.73
C GLN A 136 -15.45 8.38 -1.90
N THR A 137 -16.50 7.65 -2.26
CA THR A 137 -16.47 6.19 -2.49
C THR A 137 -15.72 5.81 -3.76
N LYS A 138 -14.68 4.99 -3.62
CA LYS A 138 -13.89 4.42 -4.70
C LYS A 138 -14.27 2.96 -4.93
N PHE A 139 -13.96 2.48 -6.13
CA PHE A 139 -14.07 1.06 -6.47
C PHE A 139 -12.78 0.55 -7.12
N ARG A 140 -12.23 -0.54 -6.60
CA ARG A 140 -11.14 -1.32 -7.20
C ARG A 140 -11.57 -2.77 -7.25
N ASP A 141 -11.56 -3.41 -8.41
CA ASP A 141 -11.98 -4.82 -8.55
C ASP A 141 -10.85 -5.77 -8.11
N GLU A 142 -10.52 -5.67 -6.82
CA GLU A 142 -9.47 -6.45 -6.17
C GLU A 142 -9.68 -7.95 -6.39
N ILE A 143 -8.65 -8.65 -6.87
CA ILE A 143 -8.72 -10.08 -7.23
C ILE A 143 -9.04 -10.92 -5.99
N ARG A 144 -8.49 -10.54 -4.83
CA ARG A 144 -8.72 -11.21 -3.54
C ARG A 144 -9.05 -10.20 -2.44
N PRO A 145 -10.31 -9.73 -2.34
CA PRO A 145 -10.74 -8.89 -1.24
C PRO A 145 -10.64 -9.68 0.06
N ARG A 146 -9.94 -9.15 1.06
CA ARG A 146 -9.65 -9.85 2.31
C ARG A 146 -9.56 -8.87 3.48
N PHE A 147 -9.66 -9.41 4.70
CA PHE A 147 -9.50 -8.64 5.94
C PHE A 147 -10.52 -7.49 6.12
N GLY A 148 -11.76 -7.69 5.65
CA GLY A 148 -12.83 -6.73 5.92
C GLY A 148 -12.62 -5.41 5.17
N LEU A 149 -12.56 -4.31 5.92
CA LEU A 149 -12.35 -2.96 5.40
C LEU A 149 -10.88 -2.61 5.14
N ILE A 150 -9.94 -3.51 5.44
CA ILE A 150 -8.53 -3.28 5.11
C ILE A 150 -8.33 -3.34 3.60
N ARG A 151 -8.87 -4.39 2.95
CA ARG A 151 -8.76 -4.60 1.52
C ARG A 151 -10.11 -5.03 0.92
N SER A 152 -10.94 -4.03 0.66
CA SER A 152 -12.26 -4.17 0.05
C SER A 152 -12.27 -3.67 -1.40
N ARG A 153 -13.32 -4.00 -2.14
CA ARG A 153 -13.52 -3.51 -3.51
C ARG A 153 -14.15 -2.13 -3.54
N GLU A 154 -15.15 -1.91 -2.70
CA GLU A 154 -15.77 -0.61 -2.48
C GLU A 154 -15.31 -0.05 -1.14
N PHE A 155 -14.81 1.19 -1.11
CA PHE A 155 -14.28 1.82 0.09
C PHE A 155 -14.36 3.34 0.04
N VAL A 156 -14.39 3.97 1.21
CA VAL A 156 -14.33 5.43 1.34
C VAL A 156 -12.88 5.87 1.44
N MET A 157 -12.50 6.80 0.57
CA MET A 157 -11.17 7.40 0.51
C MET A 157 -11.29 8.92 0.55
N LYS A 158 -10.37 9.56 1.25
CA LYS A 158 -10.06 10.96 1.04
C LYS A 158 -8.93 11.02 0.02
N ASP A 159 -9.12 11.71 -1.08
CA ASP A 159 -8.12 11.93 -2.12
C ASP A 159 -7.99 13.44 -2.36
N GLY A 160 -6.76 13.94 -2.26
CA GLY A 160 -6.39 15.34 -2.44
C GLY A 160 -5.41 15.51 -3.58
N TYR A 161 -5.45 16.65 -4.24
CA TYR A 161 -4.69 16.98 -5.44
C TYR A 161 -4.28 18.45 -5.39
N SER A 162 -2.99 18.71 -5.55
CA SER A 162 -2.49 20.08 -5.57
C SER A 162 -1.81 20.42 -6.87
N PHE A 163 -1.93 21.67 -7.30
CA PHE A 163 -1.45 22.19 -8.58
C PHE A 163 -0.57 23.41 -8.35
N HIS A 164 0.59 23.43 -9.00
CA HIS A 164 1.66 24.38 -8.73
C HIS A 164 2.32 24.87 -10.01
N LYS A 165 2.84 26.09 -9.94
CA LYS A 165 3.64 26.72 -11.01
C LYS A 165 5.02 26.07 -11.20
N ASN A 166 5.58 25.48 -10.14
CA ASN A 166 6.92 24.95 -10.15
C ASN A 166 7.08 23.83 -9.11
N GLU A 167 8.18 23.10 -9.21
CA GLU A 167 8.52 22.00 -8.31
C GLU A 167 8.60 22.46 -6.85
N THR A 168 9.25 23.60 -6.56
CA THR A 168 9.39 24.12 -5.19
C THR A 168 8.04 24.33 -4.49
N GLY A 169 7.03 24.84 -5.20
CA GLY A 169 5.67 24.98 -4.67
C GLY A 169 5.02 23.62 -4.39
N ALA A 170 5.22 22.66 -5.30
CA ALA A 170 4.75 21.29 -5.10
C ALA A 170 5.44 20.61 -3.90
N GLU A 171 6.73 20.82 -3.69
CA GLU A 171 7.45 20.30 -2.52
C GLU A 171 6.98 20.91 -1.21
N ALA A 172 6.71 22.22 -1.19
CA ALA A 172 6.16 22.89 -0.01
C ALA A 172 4.78 22.33 0.36
N CYS A 173 3.89 22.15 -0.61
CA CYS A 173 2.57 21.55 -0.39
C CYS A 173 2.68 20.08 0.04
N TYR A 174 3.59 19.31 -0.55
CA TYR A 174 3.85 17.93 -0.15
C TYR A 174 4.23 17.84 1.34
N ARG A 175 5.09 18.74 1.83
CA ARG A 175 5.44 18.82 3.27
C ARG A 175 4.24 19.22 4.13
N GLN A 176 3.41 20.17 3.68
CA GLN A 176 2.18 20.54 4.39
C GLN A 176 1.21 19.35 4.51
N MET A 177 1.08 18.53 3.46
CA MET A 177 0.26 17.32 3.48
C MET A 177 0.88 16.24 4.36
N TYR A 178 2.20 16.08 4.35
CA TYR A 178 2.93 15.21 5.28
C TYR A 178 2.58 15.58 6.73
N ASP A 179 2.67 16.86 7.09
CA ASP A 179 2.36 17.33 8.45
C ASP A 179 0.87 17.19 8.80
N ALA A 180 -0.03 17.44 7.83
CA ALA A 180 -1.46 17.27 8.02
C ALA A 180 -1.81 15.81 8.31
N TYR A 181 -1.20 14.86 7.59
CA TYR A 181 -1.43 13.43 7.79
C TYR A 181 -0.92 12.97 9.15
N ASN A 182 0.26 13.45 9.57
CA ASN A 182 0.77 13.18 10.91
C ASN A 182 -0.22 13.65 11.99
N ARG A 183 -0.82 14.84 11.84
CA ARG A 183 -1.86 15.33 12.77
C ARG A 183 -3.13 14.48 12.70
N ILE A 184 -3.60 14.11 11.51
CA ILE A 184 -4.80 13.28 11.34
C ILE A 184 -4.64 11.96 12.08
N PHE A 185 -3.58 11.20 11.80
CA PHE A 185 -3.40 9.88 12.39
C PHE A 185 -3.13 9.95 13.90
N SER A 186 -2.41 10.99 14.36
CA SER A 186 -2.24 11.25 15.79
C SER A 186 -3.57 11.57 16.49
N ARG A 187 -4.43 12.40 15.86
CA ARG A 187 -5.78 12.73 16.39
C ARG A 187 -6.74 11.54 16.35
N CYS A 188 -6.57 10.63 15.39
CA CYS A 188 -7.25 9.34 15.38
C CYS A 188 -6.74 8.38 16.49
N GLY A 189 -5.66 8.72 17.19
CA GLY A 189 -5.07 7.91 18.26
C GLY A 189 -4.32 6.67 17.77
N LEU A 190 -3.77 6.72 16.56
CA LEU A 190 -3.08 5.58 15.94
C LEU A 190 -1.57 5.64 16.20
N SER A 191 -0.96 4.47 16.39
CA SER A 191 0.50 4.32 16.35
C SER A 191 0.94 3.99 14.92
N PHE A 192 1.57 4.94 14.24
CA PHE A 192 1.93 4.80 12.83
C PHE A 192 3.38 5.19 12.57
N LYS A 193 3.90 4.76 11.43
CA LYS A 193 5.21 5.14 10.91
C LYS A 193 5.09 5.61 9.47
N VAL A 194 5.83 6.67 9.14
CA VAL A 194 5.92 7.13 7.75
C VAL A 194 7.12 6.47 7.10
N VAL A 195 6.93 5.92 5.89
CA VAL A 195 7.95 5.12 5.20
C VAL A 195 8.10 5.60 3.76
N GLU A 196 9.32 5.59 3.23
CA GLU A 196 9.59 5.79 1.80
C GLU A 196 8.95 4.64 1.00
N ALA A 197 8.29 4.97 -0.11
CA ALA A 197 7.53 4.00 -0.89
C ALA A 197 7.79 4.13 -2.39
N ASP A 198 7.33 3.13 -3.14
CA ASP A 198 7.29 3.20 -4.59
C ASP A 198 6.13 4.10 -5.06
N SER A 199 6.27 4.72 -6.23
CA SER A 199 5.21 5.55 -6.81
C SER A 199 4.20 4.75 -7.63
N GLY A 200 4.55 3.51 -7.99
CA GLY A 200 3.71 2.58 -8.73
C GLY A 200 3.11 3.13 -10.03
N PRO A 201 1.94 2.63 -10.46
CA PRO A 201 1.28 3.05 -11.70
C PRO A 201 0.70 4.48 -11.61
N ILE A 202 0.49 5.00 -10.39
CA ILE A 202 0.14 6.41 -10.14
C ILE A 202 1.27 7.31 -10.68
N GLY A 203 2.52 6.87 -10.55
CA GLY A 203 3.71 7.55 -11.05
C GLY A 203 4.12 8.73 -10.18
N GLY A 204 5.32 9.25 -10.42
CA GLY A 204 5.93 10.29 -9.59
C GLY A 204 7.36 9.95 -9.19
N SER A 205 8.12 10.94 -8.76
CA SER A 205 9.55 10.77 -8.41
C SER A 205 9.79 10.33 -6.96
N PHE A 206 8.81 10.57 -6.08
CA PHE A 206 8.96 10.38 -4.64
C PHE A 206 7.60 10.25 -3.96
N SER A 207 7.45 9.28 -3.06
CA SER A 207 6.23 9.03 -2.31
C SER A 207 6.52 8.59 -0.88
N HIS A 208 5.54 8.80 0.01
CA HIS A 208 5.57 8.31 1.40
C HIS A 208 4.25 7.63 1.73
N GLU A 209 4.35 6.46 2.35
CA GLU A 209 3.22 5.73 2.93
C GLU A 209 3.15 5.96 4.44
N PHE A 210 1.93 6.02 4.96
CA PHE A 210 1.63 6.11 6.38
C PHE A 210 1.10 4.76 6.84
N MET A 211 1.90 4.09 7.66
CA MET A 211 1.70 2.69 8.02
C MET A 211 1.31 2.57 9.48
N VAL A 212 0.09 2.11 9.75
CA VAL A 212 -0.32 1.74 11.10
C VAL A 212 0.33 0.41 11.44
N LEU A 213 1.10 0.36 12.53
CA LEU A 213 1.83 -0.85 12.93
C LEU A 213 0.84 -1.93 13.40
N ALA A 214 0.88 -3.10 12.77
CA ALA A 214 0.01 -4.23 13.10
C ALA A 214 0.67 -5.54 12.66
N ASP A 215 0.63 -6.57 13.52
CA ASP A 215 1.26 -7.88 13.25
C ASP A 215 0.71 -8.56 11.98
N LYS A 216 -0.57 -8.30 11.66
CA LYS A 216 -1.24 -8.81 10.46
C LYS A 216 -1.25 -7.83 9.29
N GLY A 217 -0.39 -6.80 9.31
CA GLY A 217 -0.16 -5.92 8.17
C GLY A 217 0.25 -6.70 6.93
N GLU A 218 -0.29 -6.29 5.77
CA GLU A 218 0.05 -6.89 4.47
C GLU A 218 1.45 -6.48 4.03
N ASP A 219 1.86 -5.27 4.38
CA ASP A 219 3.12 -4.66 3.94
C ASP A 219 4.23 -4.89 4.96
N GLY A 220 5.39 -5.33 4.44
CA GLY A 220 6.63 -5.40 5.21
C GLY A 220 7.40 -4.09 5.12
N LEU A 221 7.92 -3.63 6.26
CA LEU A 221 8.60 -2.35 6.39
C LEU A 221 10.02 -2.58 6.89
N ALA A 222 11.02 -2.13 6.14
CA ALA A 222 12.38 -2.03 6.66
C ALA A 222 12.49 -0.75 7.49
N SER A 223 12.92 -0.87 8.74
CA SER A 223 13.06 0.24 9.67
C SER A 223 14.42 0.20 10.34
N CYS A 224 15.15 1.32 10.33
CA CYS A 224 16.36 1.45 11.13
C CYS A 224 16.04 1.60 12.61
N THR A 225 16.92 1.04 13.45
CA THR A 225 16.85 1.16 14.91
C THR A 225 17.67 2.35 15.45
N SER A 226 18.48 3.00 14.61
CA SER A 226 19.42 4.06 15.01
C SER A 226 19.15 5.42 14.36
N CYS A 227 18.34 5.49 13.29
CA CYS A 227 17.92 6.74 12.66
C CYS A 227 16.48 6.63 12.12
N ASP A 228 15.97 7.71 11.54
CA ASP A 228 14.58 7.81 11.07
C ASP A 228 14.29 7.06 9.76
N TYR A 229 15.27 6.36 9.19
CA TYR A 229 15.07 5.61 7.94
C TYR A 229 14.01 4.52 8.13
N ALA A 230 12.97 4.59 7.31
CA ALA A 230 12.06 3.48 7.09
C ALA A 230 11.53 3.52 5.66
N ALA A 231 11.33 2.34 5.08
CA ALA A 231 10.86 2.18 3.72
C ALA A 231 9.99 0.91 3.62
N ASN A 232 9.02 0.93 2.72
CA ASN A 232 8.34 -0.29 2.27
C ASN A 232 9.40 -1.25 1.69
N LEU A 233 9.32 -2.56 1.96
CA LEU A 233 10.26 -3.55 1.43
C LEU A 233 10.43 -3.49 -0.10
N GLU A 234 9.37 -3.11 -0.81
CA GLU A 234 9.40 -2.91 -2.27
C GLU A 234 10.35 -1.79 -2.68
N LYS A 235 10.52 -0.77 -1.83
CA LYS A 235 11.39 0.39 -2.07
C LYS A 235 12.72 0.35 -1.31
N ALA A 236 12.79 -0.36 -0.19
CA ALA A 236 13.89 -0.30 0.76
C ALA A 236 15.23 -0.63 0.10
N GLU A 237 16.17 0.31 0.19
CA GLU A 237 17.46 0.21 -0.48
C GLU A 237 18.38 -0.74 0.28
N VAL A 238 19.12 -1.54 -0.49
CA VAL A 238 20.25 -2.30 0.05
C VAL A 238 21.49 -1.40 0.03
N ALA A 239 22.09 -1.20 1.20
CA ALA A 239 23.33 -0.44 1.30
C ALA A 239 24.43 -1.10 0.46
N PRO A 240 25.17 -0.35 -0.37
CA PRO A 240 26.28 -0.91 -1.12
C PRO A 240 27.36 -1.42 -0.14
N GLU A 241 27.92 -2.58 -0.45
CA GLU A 241 29.09 -3.08 0.27
C GLU A 241 30.27 -2.10 0.13
N LEU A 242 31.12 -1.99 1.15
CA LEU A 242 32.31 -1.13 1.11
C LEU A 242 33.53 -1.87 0.52
N GLY A 243 34.47 -1.12 -0.04
CA GLY A 243 35.71 -1.66 -0.63
C GLY A 243 35.55 -2.18 -2.07
N GLU A 244 36.67 -2.56 -2.68
CA GLU A 244 36.70 -3.13 -4.04
C GLU A 244 36.35 -4.62 -4.03
N ALA A 245 35.81 -5.13 -5.15
CA ALA A 245 35.69 -6.56 -5.34
C ALA A 245 37.09 -7.21 -5.44
N GLY A 246 37.22 -8.43 -4.95
CA GLY A 246 38.50 -9.15 -5.04
C GLY A 246 38.78 -9.59 -6.49
N PRO A 247 40.01 -10.05 -6.78
CA PRO A 247 40.32 -10.62 -8.08
C PRO A 247 39.49 -11.90 -8.33
N PRO A 248 39.18 -12.24 -9.59
CA PRO A 248 38.52 -13.49 -9.94
C PRO A 248 39.25 -14.70 -9.34
N VAL A 249 38.48 -15.65 -8.81
CA VAL A 249 39.00 -16.93 -8.30
C VAL A 249 38.75 -18.01 -9.35
N GLY A 250 39.79 -18.81 -9.63
CA GLY A 250 39.70 -19.91 -10.61
C GLY A 250 40.03 -19.51 -12.05
N ASN A 251 40.12 -20.52 -12.93
CA ASN A 251 40.65 -20.36 -14.29
C ASN A 251 39.58 -20.09 -15.37
N GLY A 252 38.30 -20.09 -15.01
CA GLY A 252 37.20 -19.99 -15.96
C GLY A 252 35.98 -20.81 -15.52
N PRO A 253 34.85 -20.69 -16.22
CA PRO A 253 33.68 -21.53 -15.98
C PRO A 253 34.00 -23.03 -16.10
N GLU A 254 33.77 -23.78 -15.02
CA GLU A 254 34.02 -25.22 -14.94
C GLU A 254 32.68 -25.98 -14.90
N PRO A 255 32.32 -26.78 -15.92
CA PRO A 255 31.07 -27.53 -15.92
C PRO A 255 31.13 -28.72 -14.95
N VAL A 256 30.13 -28.83 -14.08
CA VAL A 256 29.96 -29.91 -13.11
C VAL A 256 28.63 -30.63 -13.35
N PRO A 257 28.61 -31.97 -13.49
CA PRO A 257 27.36 -32.73 -13.58
C PRO A 257 26.56 -32.65 -12.26
N THR A 258 25.29 -32.31 -12.37
CA THR A 258 24.34 -32.13 -11.25
C THR A 258 22.97 -32.72 -11.65
N PRO A 259 22.85 -34.05 -11.79
CA PRO A 259 21.64 -34.68 -12.32
C PRO A 259 20.46 -34.54 -11.37
N ASN A 260 19.34 -34.00 -11.86
CA ASN A 260 18.11 -33.75 -11.10
C ASN A 260 18.28 -32.84 -9.86
N VAL A 261 19.32 -32.00 -9.83
CA VAL A 261 19.56 -31.03 -8.74
C VAL A 261 19.17 -29.65 -9.26
N ARG A 262 18.08 -29.07 -8.75
CA ARG A 262 17.45 -27.87 -9.33
C ARG A 262 17.32 -26.70 -8.36
N THR A 263 17.02 -26.93 -7.08
CA THR A 263 16.85 -25.83 -6.12
C THR A 263 18.19 -25.36 -5.55
N ILE A 264 18.22 -24.14 -4.98
CA ILE A 264 19.43 -23.61 -4.36
C ILE A 264 19.93 -24.52 -3.23
N GLU A 265 19.02 -25.05 -2.42
CA GLU A 265 19.33 -25.95 -1.31
C GLU A 265 19.92 -27.28 -1.83
N GLU A 266 19.33 -27.83 -2.89
CA GLU A 266 19.81 -29.05 -3.53
C GLU A 266 21.22 -28.85 -4.12
N VAL A 267 21.43 -27.74 -4.84
CA VAL A 267 22.72 -27.40 -5.47
C VAL A 267 23.78 -27.14 -4.40
N ALA A 268 23.45 -26.40 -3.34
CA ALA A 268 24.33 -26.11 -2.23
C ALA A 268 24.79 -27.41 -1.54
N ALA A 269 23.84 -28.30 -1.22
CA ALA A 269 24.13 -29.58 -0.59
C ALA A 269 24.97 -30.50 -1.50
N PHE A 270 24.62 -30.60 -2.78
CA PHE A 270 25.30 -31.48 -3.74
C PHE A 270 26.74 -31.03 -4.02
N LEU A 271 26.94 -29.73 -4.24
CA LEU A 271 28.24 -29.16 -4.59
C LEU A 271 29.10 -28.77 -3.38
N LYS A 272 28.55 -28.90 -2.17
CA LYS A 272 29.15 -28.53 -0.88
C LYS A 272 29.59 -27.07 -0.83
N VAL A 273 28.68 -26.19 -1.26
CA VAL A 273 28.86 -24.73 -1.27
C VAL A 273 27.75 -24.08 -0.44
N MET A 274 27.89 -22.81 -0.10
CA MET A 274 26.83 -22.07 0.58
C MET A 274 25.81 -21.54 -0.44
N PRO A 275 24.54 -21.33 -0.05
CA PRO A 275 23.56 -20.60 -0.89
C PRO A 275 24.08 -19.26 -1.39
N ALA A 276 24.90 -18.57 -0.59
CA ALA A 276 25.56 -17.31 -0.96
C ALA A 276 26.59 -17.46 -2.10
N ASP A 277 27.09 -18.67 -2.39
CA ASP A 277 28.01 -18.92 -3.50
C ASP A 277 27.27 -19.20 -4.82
N ILE A 278 25.94 -19.41 -4.77
CA ILE A 278 25.11 -19.76 -5.92
C ILE A 278 24.39 -18.51 -6.43
N VAL A 279 24.18 -18.41 -7.75
CA VAL A 279 23.44 -17.31 -8.40
C VAL A 279 22.25 -17.86 -9.18
N LYS A 280 21.07 -17.36 -8.81
CA LYS A 280 19.79 -17.55 -9.51
C LYS A 280 19.80 -16.72 -10.79
N THR A 281 19.43 -17.33 -11.92
CA THR A 281 19.15 -16.63 -13.18
C THR A 281 17.66 -16.68 -13.45
N LEU A 282 16.99 -15.55 -13.22
CA LEU A 282 15.55 -15.39 -13.42
C LEU A 282 15.33 -14.72 -14.77
N ILE A 283 14.54 -15.34 -15.64
CA ILE A 283 14.19 -14.76 -16.95
C ILE A 283 12.80 -14.17 -16.83
N TYR A 284 12.67 -12.90 -17.14
CA TYR A 284 11.41 -12.17 -17.16
C TYR A 284 11.03 -11.82 -18.60
N GLU A 285 9.74 -11.94 -18.91
CA GLU A 285 9.13 -11.40 -20.12
C GLU A 285 8.56 -10.01 -19.79
N THR A 286 8.83 -9.06 -20.67
CA THR A 286 8.38 -7.65 -20.57
C THR A 286 7.83 -7.19 -21.92
N GLU A 287 7.20 -6.01 -21.95
CA GLU A 287 6.78 -5.38 -23.20
C GLU A 287 7.93 -5.09 -24.18
N ASP A 288 9.16 -4.93 -23.68
CA ASP A 288 10.37 -4.67 -24.49
C ASP A 288 11.13 -5.95 -24.86
N GLY A 289 10.62 -7.12 -24.45
CA GLY A 289 11.21 -8.44 -24.68
C GLY A 289 11.82 -9.06 -23.41
N PRO A 290 12.44 -10.26 -23.55
CA PRO A 290 12.95 -11.01 -22.41
C PRO A 290 14.24 -10.42 -21.82
N ALA A 291 14.33 -10.37 -20.49
CA ALA A 291 15.48 -9.91 -19.73
C ALA A 291 15.86 -10.93 -18.64
N ALA A 292 17.16 -11.11 -18.40
CA ALA A 292 17.67 -11.97 -17.34
C ALA A 292 18.10 -11.14 -16.12
N VAL A 293 17.70 -11.56 -14.92
CA VAL A 293 18.05 -10.95 -13.64
C VAL A 293 18.85 -11.94 -12.80
N LEU A 294 20.02 -11.51 -12.32
CA LEU A 294 20.92 -12.32 -11.51
C LEU A 294 20.87 -11.91 -10.03
N ILE A 295 20.55 -12.87 -9.17
CA ILE A 295 20.42 -12.69 -7.71
C ILE A 295 21.17 -13.81 -6.99
N ARG A 296 21.80 -13.50 -5.86
CA ARG A 296 22.48 -14.49 -5.01
C ARG A 296 21.47 -15.51 -4.45
N GLY A 297 21.87 -16.75 -4.22
CA GLY A 297 20.97 -17.86 -3.89
C GLY A 297 20.21 -17.67 -2.58
N ASP A 298 20.79 -16.94 -1.63
CA ASP A 298 20.21 -16.57 -0.32
C ASP A 298 19.44 -15.24 -0.33
N HIS A 299 19.31 -14.57 -1.48
CA HIS A 299 18.57 -13.33 -1.63
C HIS A 299 17.31 -13.53 -2.46
N GLU A 300 16.28 -12.73 -2.21
CA GLU A 300 15.06 -12.71 -3.05
C GLU A 300 15.05 -11.50 -3.97
N VAL A 301 14.61 -11.71 -5.20
CA VAL A 301 14.43 -10.64 -6.19
C VAL A 301 13.35 -9.68 -5.72
N ASN A 302 13.57 -8.39 -5.95
CA ASN A 302 12.54 -7.38 -5.77
C ASN A 302 12.04 -6.94 -7.16
N GLU A 303 10.87 -7.44 -7.54
CA GLU A 303 10.28 -7.22 -8.86
C GLU A 303 9.93 -5.75 -9.10
N VAL A 304 9.60 -4.98 -8.07
CA VAL A 304 9.36 -3.53 -8.18
C VAL A 304 10.64 -2.80 -8.58
N LYS A 305 11.77 -3.14 -7.96
CA LYS A 305 13.07 -2.58 -8.36
C LYS A 305 13.46 -2.97 -9.78
N VAL A 306 13.19 -4.22 -10.19
CA VAL A 306 13.43 -4.67 -11.58
C VAL A 306 12.57 -3.87 -12.56
N LYS A 307 11.25 -3.73 -12.31
CA LYS A 307 10.35 -2.94 -13.14
C LYS A 307 10.84 -1.49 -13.31
N ASN A 308 11.21 -0.86 -12.19
CA ASN A 308 11.72 0.50 -12.17
C ASN A 308 13.04 0.67 -12.95
N LEU A 309 13.95 -0.31 -12.85
CA LEU A 309 15.20 -0.29 -13.61
C LEU A 309 14.95 -0.42 -15.12
N LEU A 310 14.06 -1.31 -15.51
CA LEU A 310 13.74 -1.57 -16.92
C LEU A 310 12.83 -0.50 -17.51
N GLY A 311 12.10 0.25 -16.68
CA GLY A 311 11.10 1.22 -17.13
C GLY A 311 9.83 0.58 -17.68
N VAL A 312 9.53 -0.65 -17.25
CA VAL A 312 8.41 -1.47 -17.74
C VAL A 312 7.25 -1.50 -16.76
N THR A 313 6.06 -1.74 -17.28
CA THR A 313 4.82 -1.89 -16.52
C THR A 313 4.59 -3.36 -16.15
N ASP A 314 4.81 -4.26 -17.10
CA ASP A 314 4.60 -5.69 -16.94
C ASP A 314 5.95 -6.42 -16.78
N LEU A 315 6.01 -7.25 -15.76
CA LEU A 315 7.16 -8.10 -15.48
C LEU A 315 6.62 -9.47 -15.11
N ILE A 316 6.78 -10.44 -16.00
CA ILE A 316 6.22 -11.78 -15.83
C ILE A 316 7.36 -12.78 -15.86
N LEU A 317 7.49 -13.60 -14.83
CA LEU A 317 8.50 -14.66 -14.82
C LEU A 317 8.23 -15.64 -15.97
N ALA A 318 9.26 -15.92 -16.77
CA ALA A 318 9.15 -16.79 -17.93
C ALA A 318 8.78 -18.22 -17.51
N GLY A 319 7.82 -18.81 -18.22
CA GLY A 319 7.42 -20.20 -18.02
C GLY A 319 8.49 -21.21 -18.47
N LEU A 320 8.32 -22.48 -18.07
CA LEU A 320 9.28 -23.56 -18.31
C LEU A 320 9.74 -23.68 -19.79
N ILE A 321 8.77 -23.70 -20.71
CA ILE A 321 9.02 -23.82 -22.15
C ILE A 321 9.87 -22.65 -22.63
N ARG A 322 9.53 -21.44 -22.16
CA ARG A 322 10.19 -20.22 -22.60
C ARG A 322 11.63 -20.14 -22.09
N VAL A 323 11.88 -20.56 -20.86
CA VAL A 323 13.25 -20.68 -20.34
C VAL A 323 14.07 -21.66 -21.17
N GLN A 324 13.50 -22.81 -21.56
CA GLN A 324 14.19 -23.79 -22.38
C GLN A 324 14.51 -23.28 -23.78
N GLU A 325 13.59 -22.54 -24.42
CA GLU A 325 13.84 -21.88 -25.72
C GLU A 325 14.99 -20.88 -25.66
N LEU A 326 15.06 -20.09 -24.59
CA LEU A 326 16.01 -18.99 -24.46
C LEU A 326 17.39 -19.42 -23.98
N THR A 327 17.46 -20.47 -23.15
CA THR A 327 18.70 -20.95 -22.51
C THR A 327 19.21 -22.26 -23.09
N GLY A 328 18.35 -23.06 -23.72
CA GLY A 328 18.65 -24.43 -24.10
C GLY A 328 18.58 -25.43 -22.94
N ALA A 329 18.08 -25.03 -21.77
CA ALA A 329 17.99 -25.89 -20.59
C ALA A 329 16.70 -25.70 -19.78
N GLU A 330 16.33 -26.73 -19.02
CA GLU A 330 15.22 -26.70 -18.08
C GLU A 330 15.47 -25.70 -16.93
N VAL A 331 14.37 -25.24 -16.32
CA VAL A 331 14.42 -24.45 -15.08
C VAL A 331 15.20 -25.21 -14.00
N GLY A 332 16.12 -24.50 -13.36
CA GLY A 332 17.12 -25.07 -12.44
C GLY A 332 18.52 -25.20 -13.06
N PHE A 333 18.66 -25.15 -14.39
CA PHE A 333 19.96 -25.20 -15.07
C PHE A 333 20.24 -23.98 -15.96
N ALA A 334 19.35 -22.98 -15.96
CA ALA A 334 19.54 -21.69 -16.61
C ALA A 334 20.66 -20.89 -15.92
N GLY A 335 21.52 -20.26 -16.70
CA GLY A 335 22.62 -19.43 -16.22
C GLY A 335 22.98 -18.28 -17.17
N PRO A 336 23.86 -17.37 -16.73
CA PRO A 336 24.18 -16.16 -17.48
C PRO A 336 25.27 -16.35 -18.56
N VAL A 337 26.10 -17.39 -18.45
CA VAL A 337 27.25 -17.58 -19.34
C VAL A 337 26.76 -17.96 -20.74
N GLY A 338 27.14 -17.15 -21.74
CA GLY A 338 26.74 -17.36 -23.14
C GLY A 338 25.29 -16.99 -23.46
N LEU A 339 24.54 -16.47 -22.48
CA LEU A 339 23.16 -16.03 -22.69
C LEU A 339 23.14 -14.77 -23.57
N LYS A 340 22.24 -14.73 -24.56
CA LYS A 340 22.16 -13.65 -25.55
C LYS A 340 21.18 -12.54 -25.19
N LEU A 341 20.53 -12.65 -24.03
CA LEU A 341 19.58 -11.67 -23.52
C LEU A 341 20.31 -10.52 -22.83
N PRO A 342 19.66 -9.36 -22.65
CA PRO A 342 20.09 -8.37 -21.66
C PRO A 342 20.16 -9.01 -20.27
N ILE A 343 21.28 -8.81 -19.57
CA ILE A 343 21.54 -9.42 -18.25
C ILE A 343 21.76 -8.31 -17.22
N TYR A 344 20.90 -8.26 -16.21
CA TYR A 344 20.96 -7.33 -15.11
C TYR A 344 21.37 -8.08 -13.86
N ALA A 345 22.36 -7.57 -13.12
CA ALA A 345 22.84 -8.21 -11.91
C ALA A 345 22.61 -7.34 -10.68
N ASP A 346 22.24 -7.98 -9.58
CA ASP A 346 22.28 -7.33 -8.27
C ASP A 346 23.71 -6.96 -7.88
N GLN A 347 23.86 -5.91 -7.10
CA GLN A 347 25.16 -5.44 -6.61
C GLN A 347 25.96 -6.53 -5.91
N ALA A 348 25.31 -7.41 -5.14
CA ALA A 348 25.99 -8.51 -4.46
C ALA A 348 26.55 -9.53 -5.45
N VAL A 349 25.83 -9.81 -6.54
CA VAL A 349 26.29 -10.72 -7.59
C VAL A 349 27.47 -10.12 -8.33
N ALA A 350 27.38 -8.84 -8.73
CA ALA A 350 28.44 -8.17 -9.47
C ALA A 350 29.80 -8.13 -8.74
N ARG A 351 29.78 -8.28 -7.41
CA ARG A 351 30.98 -8.30 -6.55
C ARG A 351 31.53 -9.69 -6.26
N MET A 352 30.89 -10.77 -6.71
CA MET A 352 31.37 -12.13 -6.45
C MET A 352 32.67 -12.41 -7.21
N ASN A 353 33.65 -13.00 -6.53
CA ASN A 353 34.93 -13.37 -7.15
C ASN A 353 34.83 -14.71 -7.90
N ALA A 354 33.96 -15.60 -7.44
CA ALA A 354 33.58 -16.85 -8.08
C ALA A 354 32.14 -17.20 -7.64
N MET A 355 31.32 -17.62 -8.58
CA MET A 355 29.94 -18.05 -8.36
C MET A 355 29.67 -19.42 -8.99
N VAL A 356 28.64 -20.08 -8.46
CA VAL A 356 28.01 -21.27 -9.02
C VAL A 356 26.70 -20.85 -9.69
N THR A 357 26.46 -21.30 -10.92
CA THR A 357 25.23 -20.95 -11.65
C THR A 357 24.86 -22.07 -12.63
N GLY A 358 23.68 -22.03 -13.23
CA GLY A 358 23.28 -23.00 -14.25
C GLY A 358 24.20 -22.97 -15.47
N ALA A 359 24.34 -24.11 -16.16
CA ALA A 359 25.24 -24.21 -17.30
C ALA A 359 24.58 -23.92 -18.66
N ASN A 360 23.30 -23.52 -18.70
CA ASN A 360 22.50 -23.50 -19.93
C ASN A 360 22.52 -24.87 -20.65
N ARG A 361 22.60 -25.94 -19.84
CA ARG A 361 22.57 -27.33 -20.26
C ARG A 361 21.97 -28.18 -19.14
N ASP A 362 20.97 -28.99 -19.47
CA ASP A 362 20.29 -29.86 -18.51
C ASP A 362 21.28 -30.68 -17.69
N ASN A 363 21.04 -30.79 -16.38
CA ASN A 363 21.85 -31.58 -15.45
C ASN A 363 23.29 -31.09 -15.28
N TYR A 364 23.59 -29.84 -15.60
CA TYR A 364 24.90 -29.24 -15.36
C TYR A 364 24.81 -27.86 -14.72
N HIS A 365 25.74 -27.59 -13.83
CA HIS A 365 26.06 -26.27 -13.31
C HIS A 365 27.48 -25.88 -13.71
N LEU A 366 27.80 -24.59 -13.64
CA LEU A 366 29.14 -24.05 -13.78
C LEU A 366 29.66 -23.60 -12.42
N LYS A 367 30.87 -24.00 -12.07
CA LYS A 367 31.65 -23.45 -10.95
C LYS A 367 32.66 -22.43 -11.46
N GLN A 368 33.22 -21.64 -10.53
CA GLN A 368 34.32 -20.70 -10.80
C GLN A 368 33.97 -19.61 -11.84
N VAL A 369 32.68 -19.33 -12.02
CA VAL A 369 32.22 -18.26 -12.90
C VAL A 369 32.49 -16.94 -12.20
N ASN A 370 33.12 -16.00 -12.88
CA ASN A 370 33.27 -14.63 -12.37
C ASN A 370 32.35 -13.70 -13.19
N PRO A 371 31.44 -12.95 -12.55
CA PRO A 371 30.52 -12.05 -13.26
C PRO A 371 31.22 -11.05 -14.18
N GLY A 372 32.32 -10.43 -13.75
CA GLY A 372 33.04 -9.42 -14.54
C GLY A 372 33.84 -10.00 -15.71
N ARG A 373 34.32 -11.25 -15.59
CA ARG A 373 35.11 -11.94 -16.63
C ARG A 373 34.24 -12.70 -17.62
N ASP A 374 33.24 -13.42 -17.12
CA ASP A 374 32.55 -14.49 -17.87
C ASP A 374 31.12 -14.14 -18.28
N VAL A 375 30.57 -13.02 -17.78
CA VAL A 375 29.20 -12.58 -18.07
C VAL A 375 29.20 -11.20 -18.69
N LYS A 376 28.46 -11.05 -19.80
CA LYS A 376 28.24 -9.74 -20.43
C LYS A 376 27.04 -9.05 -19.77
N LEU A 377 27.30 -8.33 -18.69
CA LEU A 377 26.27 -7.58 -17.98
C LEU A 377 25.83 -6.33 -18.76
N THR A 378 24.53 -6.11 -18.81
CA THR A 378 23.89 -4.90 -19.34
C THR A 378 23.94 -3.77 -18.32
N ALA A 379 23.60 -4.05 -17.07
CA ALA A 379 23.73 -3.11 -15.96
C ALA A 379 23.81 -3.83 -14.60
N VAL A 380 24.30 -3.11 -13.60
CA VAL A 380 24.30 -3.53 -12.19
C VAL A 380 23.44 -2.55 -11.40
N ALA A 381 22.55 -3.07 -10.56
CA ALA A 381 21.62 -2.26 -9.76
C ALA A 381 21.25 -2.96 -8.45
N ASP A 382 20.57 -2.25 -7.55
CA ASP A 382 19.88 -2.88 -6.41
C ASP A 382 18.63 -3.60 -6.92
N LEU A 383 18.65 -4.94 -6.92
CA LEU A 383 17.59 -5.77 -7.53
C LEU A 383 16.97 -6.75 -6.54
N ARG A 384 17.36 -6.69 -5.27
CA ARG A 384 16.88 -7.63 -4.25
C ARG A 384 16.12 -6.94 -3.14
N SER A 385 15.38 -7.74 -2.37
CA SER A 385 14.77 -7.29 -1.12
C SER A 385 15.83 -7.18 -0.02
N VAL A 386 15.69 -6.15 0.81
CA VAL A 386 16.54 -5.97 1.99
C VAL A 386 16.17 -6.97 3.09
N THR A 387 17.14 -7.34 3.92
CA THR A 387 17.01 -8.30 5.03
C THR A 387 17.40 -7.66 6.35
N VAL A 388 17.12 -8.33 7.49
CA VAL A 388 17.56 -7.85 8.82
C VAL A 388 19.08 -7.92 9.01
N GLN A 389 19.77 -8.68 8.16
CA GLN A 389 21.23 -8.78 8.14
C GLN A 389 21.88 -7.59 7.43
N ASP A 390 21.12 -6.85 6.62
CA ASP A 390 21.63 -5.71 5.89
C ASP A 390 21.78 -4.48 6.80
N PRO A 391 22.87 -3.69 6.63
CA PRO A 391 23.00 -2.43 7.33
C PRO A 391 22.08 -1.38 6.70
N CYS A 392 21.62 -0.43 7.52
CA CYS A 392 20.81 0.69 7.04
C CYS A 392 21.54 1.47 5.92
N PRO A 393 20.86 1.79 4.80
CA PRO A 393 21.47 2.52 3.68
C PRO A 393 21.80 3.98 4.01
N ARG A 394 21.35 4.50 5.15
CA ARG A 394 21.60 5.89 5.58
C ARG A 394 22.71 5.99 6.62
N CYS A 395 22.63 5.20 7.71
CA CYS A 395 23.55 5.29 8.85
C CYS A 395 24.36 4.00 9.11
N ARG A 396 24.09 2.94 8.36
CA ARG A 396 24.65 1.58 8.55
C ARG A 396 24.33 0.89 9.88
N GLY A 397 23.41 1.43 10.68
CA GLY A 397 22.85 0.77 11.86
C GLY A 397 21.97 -0.43 11.50
N ALA A 398 21.52 -1.17 12.52
CA ALA A 398 20.71 -2.38 12.32
C ALA A 398 19.29 -2.07 11.79
N LEU A 399 18.82 -2.89 10.85
CA LEU A 399 17.45 -2.87 10.34
C LEU A 399 16.58 -3.91 11.06
N THR A 400 15.30 -3.56 11.25
CA THR A 400 14.25 -4.49 11.65
C THR A 400 13.16 -4.50 10.58
N ILE A 401 12.49 -5.64 10.42
CA ILE A 401 11.30 -5.75 9.57
C ILE A 401 10.07 -5.68 10.44
N LEU A 402 9.21 -4.69 10.19
CA LEU A 402 7.91 -4.53 10.83
C LEU A 402 6.80 -4.87 9.82
N ARG A 403 5.57 -5.04 10.31
CA ARG A 403 4.37 -5.13 9.47
C ARG A 403 3.46 -3.95 9.71
N GLY A 404 2.84 -3.47 8.64
CA GLY A 404 1.96 -2.31 8.68
C GLY A 404 0.74 -2.43 7.80
N ILE A 405 -0.29 -1.65 8.13
CA ILE A 405 -1.45 -1.40 7.30
C ILE A 405 -1.30 0.01 6.73
N GLU A 406 -1.18 0.12 5.41
CA GLU A 406 -1.13 1.40 4.72
C GLU A 406 -2.45 2.15 4.87
N VAL A 407 -2.50 3.23 5.65
CA VAL A 407 -3.72 4.04 5.86
C VAL A 407 -3.72 5.34 5.05
N GLY A 408 -2.58 5.72 4.47
CA GLY A 408 -2.50 6.84 3.55
C GLY A 408 -1.19 6.87 2.77
N HIS A 409 -1.20 7.58 1.66
CA HIS A 409 -0.08 7.67 0.72
C HIS A 409 -0.06 9.05 0.08
N ILE A 410 1.12 9.68 0.05
CA ILE A 410 1.33 10.98 -0.59
C ILE A 410 2.37 10.88 -1.70
N PHE A 411 2.10 11.49 -2.85
CA PHE A 411 2.90 11.39 -4.06
C PHE A 411 3.28 12.75 -4.63
N LYS A 412 4.52 12.87 -5.13
CA LYS A 412 4.93 13.94 -6.06
C LYS A 412 4.72 13.47 -7.50
N LEU A 413 3.58 13.81 -8.10
CA LEU A 413 3.23 13.40 -9.47
C LEU A 413 4.03 14.13 -10.56
N GLY A 414 4.56 15.31 -10.25
CA GLY A 414 5.28 16.14 -11.20
C GLY A 414 4.38 16.57 -12.36
N LEU A 415 4.85 16.40 -13.59
CA LEU A 415 4.14 16.85 -14.80
C LEU A 415 3.37 15.73 -15.52
N LYS A 416 3.25 14.54 -14.93
CA LYS A 416 2.72 13.34 -15.61
C LYS A 416 1.34 13.58 -16.22
N TYR A 417 0.37 13.93 -15.37
CA TYR A 417 -1.03 14.11 -15.78
C TYR A 417 -1.25 15.42 -16.53
N SER A 418 -0.58 16.50 -16.12
CA SER A 418 -0.70 17.79 -16.81
C SER A 418 -0.17 17.74 -18.23
N LYS A 419 0.92 17.00 -18.51
CA LYS A 419 1.37 16.77 -19.89
C LYS A 419 0.40 15.91 -20.68
N ALA A 420 -0.06 14.79 -20.11
CA ALA A 420 -0.97 13.86 -20.79
C ALA A 420 -2.30 14.52 -21.17
N LEU A 421 -2.93 15.26 -20.24
CA LEU A 421 -4.19 15.95 -20.44
C LEU A 421 -4.04 17.40 -20.94
N LYS A 422 -2.81 17.84 -21.27
CA LYS A 422 -2.51 19.21 -21.71
C LYS A 422 -3.04 20.30 -20.76
N ALA A 423 -2.93 20.08 -19.45
CA ALA A 423 -3.31 21.05 -18.43
C ALA A 423 -2.20 22.11 -18.25
N THR A 424 -2.41 23.28 -18.85
CA THR A 424 -1.44 24.39 -18.89
C THR A 424 -1.97 25.65 -18.20
N TYR A 425 -1.05 26.56 -17.87
CA TYR A 425 -1.34 27.92 -17.40
C TYR A 425 -0.36 28.92 -18.04
N LEU A 426 -0.74 30.20 -18.10
CA LEU A 426 0.15 31.29 -18.52
C LEU A 426 1.03 31.77 -17.35
N ASP A 427 2.35 31.73 -17.53
CA ASP A 427 3.34 32.24 -16.59
C ASP A 427 3.43 33.78 -16.55
N GLN A 428 4.40 34.32 -15.81
CA GLN A 428 4.56 35.77 -15.62
C GLN A 428 4.94 36.47 -16.93
N GLU A 429 5.57 35.73 -17.84
CA GLU A 429 6.02 36.15 -19.16
C GLU A 429 4.96 35.89 -20.25
N GLY A 430 3.80 35.32 -19.89
CA GLY A 430 2.72 34.99 -20.81
C GLY A 430 2.97 33.74 -21.65
N LYS A 431 3.86 32.85 -21.22
CA LYS A 431 4.12 31.56 -21.88
C LYS A 431 3.32 30.46 -21.22
N GLU A 432 2.88 29.49 -22.03
CA GLU A 432 2.21 28.29 -21.52
C GLU A 432 3.19 27.36 -20.83
N GLN A 433 2.83 26.95 -19.62
CA GLN A 433 3.57 26.00 -18.79
C GLN A 433 2.63 24.90 -18.28
N TYR A 434 3.15 23.69 -18.10
CA TYR A 434 2.40 22.60 -17.49
C TYR A 434 2.37 22.71 -15.96
N LEU A 435 1.26 22.27 -15.37
CA LEU A 435 1.06 22.28 -13.93
C LEU A 435 1.87 21.17 -13.23
N TYR A 436 2.64 21.53 -12.20
CA TYR A 436 3.22 20.56 -11.28
C TYR A 436 2.15 20.05 -10.33
N MET A 437 2.06 18.74 -10.18
CA MET A 437 1.01 18.08 -9.41
C MET A 437 1.54 17.25 -8.25
N GLY A 438 0.74 17.14 -7.20
CA GLY A 438 0.87 16.15 -6.13
C GLY A 438 -0.50 15.53 -5.82
N CYS A 439 -0.53 14.28 -5.35
CA CYS A 439 -1.76 13.64 -4.89
C CYS A 439 -1.59 12.97 -3.53
N TYR A 440 -2.68 12.90 -2.78
CA TYR A 440 -2.66 12.62 -1.35
C TYR A 440 -3.89 11.78 -0.95
N GLY A 441 -3.72 10.47 -0.77
CA GLY A 441 -4.77 9.51 -0.43
C GLY A 441 -4.80 9.10 1.05
N ILE A 442 -5.99 8.96 1.64
CA ILE A 442 -6.23 8.33 2.96
C ILE A 442 -7.38 7.34 2.81
N GLY A 443 -7.17 6.10 3.21
CA GLY A 443 -8.23 5.09 3.33
C GLY A 443 -9.08 5.37 4.56
N VAL A 444 -10.11 6.21 4.45
CA VAL A 444 -10.97 6.63 5.58
C VAL A 444 -11.66 5.44 6.24
N SER A 445 -12.21 4.54 5.41
CA SER A 445 -12.80 3.28 5.89
C SER A 445 -11.77 2.32 6.48
N ARG A 446 -10.55 2.29 5.92
CA ARG A 446 -9.43 1.47 6.40
C ARG A 446 -8.92 1.90 7.77
N ILE A 447 -8.94 3.21 8.08
CA ILE A 447 -8.60 3.74 9.42
C ILE A 447 -9.44 3.07 10.51
N MET A 448 -10.73 2.84 10.27
CA MET A 448 -11.60 2.20 11.26
C MET A 448 -11.13 0.78 11.60
N ALA A 449 -10.77 -0.02 10.58
CA ALA A 449 -10.22 -1.35 10.82
C ALA A 449 -8.83 -1.30 11.47
N ALA A 450 -7.96 -0.37 11.03
CA ALA A 450 -6.62 -0.20 11.57
C ALA A 450 -6.64 0.18 13.06
N ALA A 451 -7.59 1.03 13.49
CA ALA A 451 -7.77 1.39 14.89
C ALA A 451 -8.13 0.16 15.75
N ILE A 452 -8.94 -0.76 15.22
CA ILE A 452 -9.34 -1.98 15.93
C ILE A 452 -8.21 -3.01 15.96
N GLU A 453 -7.40 -3.11 14.90
CA GLU A 453 -6.20 -3.98 14.92
C GLU A 453 -5.23 -3.57 16.05
N GLN A 454 -5.13 -2.28 16.38
CA GLN A 454 -4.32 -1.79 17.50
C GLN A 454 -5.04 -1.81 18.85
N GLY A 455 -6.35 -1.55 18.86
CA GLY A 455 -7.18 -1.40 20.04
C GLY A 455 -8.25 -2.47 20.14
N HIS A 456 -7.88 -3.62 20.69
CA HIS A 456 -8.81 -4.70 21.02
C HIS A 456 -8.29 -5.57 22.16
N ASP A 457 -9.19 -6.32 22.78
CA ASP A 457 -8.85 -7.37 23.74
C ASP A 457 -9.72 -8.63 23.53
N ALA A 458 -9.76 -9.52 24.53
CA ALA A 458 -10.57 -10.74 24.47
C ALA A 458 -12.08 -10.47 24.49
N ASN A 459 -12.52 -9.30 24.99
CA ASN A 459 -13.91 -8.94 25.17
C ASN A 459 -14.45 -8.14 23.99
N GLY A 460 -13.64 -7.27 23.39
CA GLY A 460 -14.11 -6.43 22.31
C GLY A 460 -13.13 -5.42 21.77
N ILE A 461 -13.71 -4.34 21.23
CA ILE A 461 -13.00 -3.23 20.63
C ILE A 461 -12.57 -2.26 21.73
N ILE A 462 -11.42 -1.63 21.58
CA ILE A 462 -10.96 -0.53 22.44
C ILE A 462 -10.66 0.65 21.53
N PHE A 463 -11.67 1.47 21.26
CA PHE A 463 -11.47 2.62 20.39
C PHE A 463 -10.63 3.71 21.08
N PRO A 464 -9.78 4.43 20.33
CA PRO A 464 -9.36 5.76 20.73
C PRO A 464 -10.60 6.63 20.97
N MET A 465 -10.58 7.44 22.02
CA MET A 465 -11.73 8.30 22.41
C MET A 465 -12.26 9.17 21.26
N ALA A 466 -11.36 9.60 20.35
CA ALA A 466 -11.72 10.39 19.18
C ALA A 466 -12.58 9.63 18.15
N LEU A 467 -12.52 8.29 18.15
CA LEU A 467 -13.18 7.41 17.20
C LEU A 467 -14.35 6.63 17.79
N ALA A 468 -14.43 6.46 19.11
CA ALA A 468 -15.48 5.70 19.78
C ALA A 468 -16.88 6.15 19.30
N PRO A 469 -17.81 5.23 18.94
CA PRO A 469 -19.11 5.60 18.37
C PRO A 469 -19.98 6.39 19.35
N PHE A 470 -19.81 6.14 20.64
CA PHE A 470 -20.32 6.91 21.77
C PHE A 470 -19.19 7.04 22.80
N GLN A 471 -19.23 8.08 23.64
CA GLN A 471 -18.21 8.31 24.66
C GLN A 471 -18.56 7.63 25.99
N VAL A 472 -19.85 7.44 26.27
CA VAL A 472 -20.35 6.81 27.50
C VAL A 472 -21.45 5.81 27.16
N GLY A 473 -21.32 4.58 27.66
CA GLY A 473 -22.40 3.60 27.72
C GLY A 473 -23.05 3.61 29.11
N LEU A 474 -24.33 4.00 29.20
CA LEU A 474 -25.11 3.96 30.44
C LEU A 474 -25.87 2.65 30.55
N ILE A 475 -25.59 1.86 31.59
CA ILE A 475 -26.18 0.53 31.79
C ILE A 475 -27.01 0.51 33.09
N PRO A 476 -28.34 0.69 33.01
CA PRO A 476 -29.20 0.59 34.18
C PRO A 476 -29.31 -0.86 34.67
N ILE A 477 -29.03 -1.06 35.97
CA ILE A 477 -29.20 -2.33 36.69
C ILE A 477 -30.47 -2.22 37.54
N GLY A 478 -31.45 -3.11 37.28
CA GLY A 478 -32.76 -3.01 37.93
C GLY A 478 -33.61 -1.88 37.34
N HIS A 479 -33.77 -1.84 36.00
CA HIS A 479 -34.52 -0.79 35.29
C HIS A 479 -36.00 -0.67 35.72
N ASN A 480 -36.54 -1.68 36.41
CA ASN A 480 -37.89 -1.66 36.96
C ASN A 480 -37.99 -0.87 38.29
N ASP A 481 -36.86 -0.48 38.88
CA ASP A 481 -36.81 0.40 40.04
C ASP A 481 -36.94 1.86 39.58
N GLU A 482 -37.95 2.56 40.11
CA GLU A 482 -38.26 3.94 39.75
C GLU A 482 -37.11 4.91 40.08
N ALA A 483 -36.41 4.70 41.20
CA ALA A 483 -35.27 5.54 41.59
C ALA A 483 -34.09 5.35 40.64
N VAL A 484 -33.87 4.12 40.15
CA VAL A 484 -32.84 3.84 39.13
C VAL A 484 -33.21 4.51 37.81
N ARG A 485 -34.47 4.42 37.39
CA ARG A 485 -34.92 5.05 36.14
C ARG A 485 -34.75 6.57 36.19
N GLU A 486 -35.21 7.23 37.24
CA GLU A 486 -35.07 8.69 37.41
C GLU A 486 -33.59 9.12 37.41
N CYS A 487 -32.73 8.38 38.12
CA CYS A 487 -31.29 8.65 38.15
C CYS A 487 -30.65 8.52 36.76
N VAL A 488 -31.01 7.48 36.01
CA VAL A 488 -30.45 7.20 34.68
C VAL A 488 -30.94 8.21 33.64
N GLU A 489 -32.22 8.58 33.67
CA GLU A 489 -32.78 9.63 32.80
C GLU A 489 -32.15 10.99 33.09
N GLY A 490 -31.97 11.34 34.38
CA GLY A 490 -31.28 12.56 34.80
C GLY A 490 -29.82 12.60 34.33
N LEU A 491 -29.06 11.53 34.59
CA LEU A 491 -27.66 11.44 34.18
C LEU A 491 -27.49 11.46 32.65
N HIS A 492 -28.40 10.79 31.93
CA HIS A 492 -28.42 10.79 30.47
C HIS A 492 -28.62 12.22 29.92
N ALA A 493 -29.57 12.97 30.48
CA ALA A 493 -29.84 14.36 30.11
C ALA A 493 -28.67 15.30 30.45
N ASP A 494 -28.09 15.17 31.64
CA ASP A 494 -26.96 16.01 32.09
C ASP A 494 -25.72 15.82 31.20
N LEU A 495 -25.41 14.57 30.85
CA LEU A 495 -24.29 14.25 29.96
C LEU A 495 -24.52 14.75 28.53
N GLU A 496 -25.72 14.57 27.97
CA GLU A 496 -26.04 15.10 26.65
C GLU A 496 -26.00 16.64 26.64
N ALA A 497 -26.46 17.31 27.70
CA ALA A 497 -26.37 18.77 27.85
C ALA A 497 -24.91 19.27 27.93
N ALA A 498 -23.99 18.45 28.47
CA ALA A 498 -22.55 18.72 28.46
C ALA A 498 -21.87 18.42 27.12
N GLY A 499 -22.61 17.98 26.09
CA GLY A 499 -22.08 17.64 24.77
C GLY A 499 -21.44 16.26 24.68
N VAL A 500 -21.66 15.39 25.67
CA VAL A 500 -21.16 14.02 25.68
C VAL A 500 -22.09 13.13 24.85
N GLU A 501 -21.51 12.31 23.98
CA GLU A 501 -22.27 11.34 23.19
C GLU A 501 -22.57 10.09 24.04
N VAL A 502 -23.84 9.89 24.42
CA VAL A 502 -24.24 8.80 25.34
C VAL A 502 -25.12 7.75 24.66
N LEU A 503 -24.79 6.48 24.88
CA LEU A 503 -25.63 5.32 24.56
C LEU A 503 -26.25 4.76 25.83
N LEU A 504 -27.57 4.89 25.97
CA LEU A 504 -28.32 4.31 27.07
C LEU A 504 -28.80 2.90 26.70
N TYR A 505 -28.39 1.90 27.48
CA TYR A 505 -28.79 0.50 27.33
C TYR A 505 -30.15 0.23 27.99
N ASP A 506 -31.22 0.59 27.28
CA ASP A 506 -32.62 0.53 27.72
C ASP A 506 -33.33 -0.81 27.45
N ARG A 507 -32.64 -1.82 26.88
CA ARG A 507 -33.24 -3.14 26.68
C ARG A 507 -33.45 -3.89 28.01
N ASP A 508 -34.55 -4.63 28.09
CA ASP A 508 -34.86 -5.55 29.17
C ASP A 508 -34.05 -6.86 29.00
N GLU A 509 -32.77 -6.79 29.37
CA GLU A 509 -31.81 -7.88 29.25
C GLU A 509 -31.08 -8.07 30.58
N ARG A 510 -30.57 -9.30 30.81
CA ARG A 510 -29.79 -9.60 32.01
C ARG A 510 -28.50 -8.75 32.03
N PRO A 511 -28.04 -8.26 33.21
CA PRO A 511 -26.83 -7.43 33.32
C PRO A 511 -25.62 -7.97 32.56
N GLY A 512 -25.34 -9.27 32.66
CA GLY A 512 -24.21 -9.90 31.96
C GLY A 512 -24.28 -9.84 30.43
N VAL A 513 -25.49 -9.76 29.84
CA VAL A 513 -25.65 -9.53 28.39
C VAL A 513 -25.36 -8.07 28.07
N LYS A 514 -25.87 -7.15 28.90
CA LYS A 514 -25.62 -5.71 28.74
C LYS A 514 -24.12 -5.38 28.76
N PHE A 515 -23.40 -5.89 29.76
CA PHE A 515 -21.97 -5.70 29.89
C PHE A 515 -21.22 -6.27 28.68
N LYS A 516 -21.50 -7.52 28.28
CA LYS A 516 -20.83 -8.13 27.13
C LYS A 516 -21.07 -7.41 25.81
N ASP A 517 -22.29 -6.91 25.59
CA ASP A 517 -22.57 -6.10 24.40
C ASP A 517 -21.76 -4.80 24.48
N CYS A 518 -21.79 -4.06 25.59
CA CYS A 518 -21.02 -2.83 25.73
C CYS A 518 -19.51 -3.04 25.59
N ASP A 519 -18.94 -4.08 26.21
CA ASP A 519 -17.52 -4.44 26.05
C ASP A 519 -17.17 -4.71 24.58
N LEU A 520 -18.07 -5.37 23.83
CA LEU A 520 -17.88 -5.67 22.42
C LEU A 520 -17.88 -4.42 21.53
N LEU A 521 -18.69 -3.41 21.88
CA LEU A 521 -18.82 -2.18 21.08
C LEU A 521 -17.63 -1.22 21.24
N GLY A 522 -16.85 -1.37 22.30
CA GLY A 522 -15.80 -0.43 22.74
C GLY A 522 -16.38 0.85 23.30
#